data_AF-B3Q2B0-F1
#
_entry.id   AF-B3Q2B0-F1
#
_cell.length_a   1.000
_cell.length_b   1.000
_cell.length_c   1.000
_cell.angle_alpha   90.00
_cell.angle_beta   90.00
_cell.angle_gamma   90.00
#
_symmetry.space_group_name_H-M   'P 1'
#
loop_
_entity.id
_entity.type
_entity.pdbx_description
1 polymer ?
#
loop_
_entity_poly.entity_id
_entity_poly.type
_entity_poly.pdbx_seq_one_letter_code
_entity_poly.pdbx_strand_id
1 'polypeptide(L)'
;MEADLATYVVFKEIDGDGSRLEEIVPIIREKRGWVRHHNGNNLALVPPAISKRVASQFLLKKLRTEHPGRPVIGYGDSVSDFSYLSLCDWWGAPGNSQMTDLVVSAVARER
;
A
#
# COMPACT_ATOMS: atom_id res chain seq x y z
N MET A 1 11.52 -2.46 14.13
CA MET A 1 10.71 -2.83 15.30
C MET A 1 10.17 -1.53 15.84
N GLU A 2 8.86 -1.33 15.86
CA GLU A 2 8.27 -0.11 16.40
C GLU A 2 7.90 -0.39 17.85
N ALA A 3 8.55 0.27 18.81
CA ALA A 3 8.30 0.08 20.25
C ALA A 3 8.27 -1.40 20.70
N ASP A 4 9.28 -2.18 20.32
CA ASP A 4 9.42 -3.61 20.61
C ASP A 4 8.33 -4.54 20.05
N LEU A 5 7.44 -4.03 19.19
CA LEU A 5 6.45 -4.82 18.48
C LEU A 5 6.97 -5.23 17.09
N ALA A 6 6.94 -6.54 16.83
CA ALA A 6 7.13 -7.06 15.48
C ALA A 6 5.88 -6.75 14.63
N THR A 7 6.05 -5.93 13.59
CA THR A 7 4.92 -5.42 12.79
C THR A 7 4.74 -6.18 11.48
N TYR A 8 5.79 -6.33 10.69
CA TYR A 8 5.78 -7.03 9.41
C TYR A 8 7.18 -7.58 9.09
N VAL A 9 7.27 -8.44 8.09
CA VAL A 9 8.56 -8.95 7.57
C VAL A 9 8.83 -8.29 6.23
N VAL A 10 10.09 -7.90 5.99
CA VAL A 10 10.53 -7.33 4.71
C VAL A 10 11.80 -8.05 4.24
N PHE A 11 11.85 -8.32 2.95
CA PHE A 11 12.96 -8.89 2.22
C PHE A 11 13.44 -7.86 1.20
N LYS A 12 14.75 -7.67 1.14
CA LYS A 12 15.43 -6.81 0.18
C LYS A 12 16.70 -7.50 -0.30
N GLU A 13 17.03 -7.25 -1.55
CA GLU A 13 18.33 -7.57 -2.11
C GLU A 13 19.36 -6.53 -1.70
N ILE A 14 20.55 -7.01 -1.35
CA ILE A 14 21.73 -6.15 -1.19
C ILE A 14 22.28 -5.90 -2.59
N ASP A 15 22.43 -4.63 -2.97
CA ASP A 15 22.97 -4.18 -4.25
C ASP A 15 22.25 -4.75 -5.50
N GLY A 16 20.94 -5.01 -5.38
CA GLY A 16 20.08 -5.53 -6.46
C GLY A 16 18.89 -4.63 -6.77
N ASP A 17 18.27 -4.87 -7.92
CA ASP A 17 17.06 -4.17 -8.37
C ASP A 17 15.75 -4.80 -7.84
N GLY A 18 15.86 -5.91 -7.10
CA GLY A 18 14.73 -6.65 -6.56
C GLY A 18 14.22 -7.76 -7.47
N SER A 19 14.80 -7.96 -8.65
CA SER A 19 14.33 -8.95 -9.63
C SER A 19 14.30 -10.38 -9.10
N ARG A 20 15.24 -10.78 -8.22
CA ARG A 20 15.26 -12.14 -7.65
C ARG A 20 14.36 -12.29 -6.43
N LEU A 21 13.70 -11.22 -5.97
CA LEU A 21 12.66 -11.35 -4.94
C LEU A 21 11.46 -12.16 -5.46
N GLU A 22 11.23 -12.20 -6.78
CA GLU A 22 10.25 -13.09 -7.43
C GLU A 22 10.54 -14.58 -7.12
N GLU A 23 11.82 -14.96 -7.03
CA GLU A 23 12.23 -16.37 -6.83
C GLU A 23 11.83 -16.89 -5.44
N ILE A 24 11.74 -16.00 -4.44
CA ILE A 24 11.37 -16.37 -3.08
C ILE A 24 9.87 -16.26 -2.81
N VAL A 25 9.09 -15.62 -3.68
CA VAL A 25 7.62 -15.57 -3.58
C VAL A 25 6.97 -16.94 -3.39
N PRO A 26 7.28 -17.99 -4.19
CA PRO A 26 6.65 -19.30 -4.01
C PRO A 26 7.07 -20.02 -2.71
N ILE A 27 8.22 -19.66 -2.15
CA ILE A 27 8.75 -20.22 -0.89
C ILE A 27 8.05 -19.56 0.30
N ILE A 28 7.79 -18.26 0.19
CA ILE A 28 7.13 -17.46 1.20
C ILE A 28 5.63 -17.77 1.19
N ARG A 29 5.23 -18.75 2.00
CA ARG A 29 3.82 -19.11 2.15
C ARG A 29 3.05 -18.01 2.86
N GLU A 30 2.01 -17.52 2.18
CA GLU A 30 1.02 -16.65 2.81
C GLU A 30 0.34 -17.40 3.96
N LYS A 31 0.42 -16.84 5.17
CA LYS A 31 -0.44 -17.25 6.27
C LYS A 31 -1.84 -16.66 6.05
N ARG A 32 -2.89 -17.34 6.53
CA ARG A 32 -4.27 -16.89 6.31
C ARG A 32 -4.46 -15.41 6.69
N GLY A 33 -4.88 -14.61 5.72
CA GLY A 33 -5.15 -13.17 5.88
C GLY A 33 -3.92 -12.26 5.86
N TRP A 34 -2.72 -12.78 5.69
CA TRP A 34 -1.53 -11.95 5.45
C TRP A 34 -1.51 -11.45 4.02
N VAL A 35 -1.04 -10.23 3.83
CA VAL A 35 -0.93 -9.60 2.51
C VAL A 35 0.54 -9.57 2.12
N ARG A 36 0.84 -10.07 0.92
CA ARG A 36 2.13 -9.87 0.27
C ARG A 36 2.11 -8.54 -0.47
N HIS A 37 3.14 -7.72 -0.26
CA HIS A 37 3.35 -6.47 -0.99
C HIS A 37 4.72 -6.51 -1.67
N HIS A 38 4.74 -6.40 -3.00
CA HIS A 38 5.97 -6.41 -3.80
C HIS A 38 6.04 -5.13 -4.64
N ASN A 39 7.08 -4.33 -4.44
CA ASN A 39 7.33 -3.11 -5.19
C ASN A 39 8.85 -2.86 -5.33
N GLY A 40 9.40 -3.08 -6.52
CA GLY A 40 10.84 -2.99 -6.78
C GLY A 40 11.65 -3.88 -5.82
N ASN A 41 12.75 -3.35 -5.29
CA ASN A 41 13.56 -4.02 -4.26
C ASN A 41 12.93 -3.97 -2.86
N ASN A 42 11.66 -4.36 -2.75
CA ASN A 42 10.94 -4.44 -1.49
C ASN A 42 9.80 -5.46 -1.56
N LEU A 43 10.02 -6.64 -0.95
CA LEU A 43 9.01 -7.67 -0.75
C LEU A 43 8.63 -7.73 0.73
N ALA A 44 7.37 -7.47 1.07
CA ALA A 44 6.88 -7.46 2.43
C ALA A 44 5.74 -8.48 2.65
N LEU A 45 5.72 -9.07 3.85
CA LEU A 45 4.61 -9.83 4.38
C LEU A 45 4.00 -9.10 5.55
N VAL A 46 2.76 -8.65 5.38
CA VAL A 46 2.06 -7.80 6.33
C VAL A 46 0.92 -8.59 6.97
N PRO A 47 0.84 -8.68 8.30
CA PRO A 47 -0.27 -9.34 8.97
C PRO A 47 -1.57 -8.52 8.82
N PRO A 48 -2.75 -9.17 8.88
CA PRO A 48 -4.03 -8.49 8.66
C PRO A 48 -4.31 -7.33 9.63
N ALA A 49 -3.67 -7.33 10.81
CA ALA A 49 -3.80 -6.25 11.79
C ALA A 49 -3.11 -4.93 11.35
N ILE A 50 -2.17 -4.98 10.40
CA ILE A 50 -1.42 -3.81 9.93
C ILE A 50 -2.00 -3.38 8.59
N SER A 51 -2.74 -2.27 8.59
CA SER A 51 -3.44 -1.78 7.41
C SER A 51 -3.48 -0.26 7.38
N LYS A 52 -2.97 0.32 6.27
CA LYS A 52 -3.09 1.76 5.99
C LYS A 52 -4.56 2.18 6.03
N ARG A 53 -5.47 1.40 5.43
CA ARG A 53 -6.91 1.67 5.44
C ARG A 53 -7.46 1.77 6.86
N VAL A 54 -7.20 0.79 7.73
CA VAL A 54 -7.73 0.78 9.10
C VAL A 54 -7.18 1.96 9.92
N ALA A 55 -5.88 2.23 9.80
CA ALA A 55 -5.25 3.36 10.47
C ALA A 55 -5.84 4.70 10.00
N SER A 56 -5.98 4.90 8.68
CA SER A 56 -6.59 6.09 8.10
C SER A 56 -8.06 6.24 8.49
N GLN A 57 -8.85 5.15 8.51
CA GLN A 57 -10.23 5.18 8.98
C GLN A 57 -10.34 5.69 10.42
N PHE A 58 -9.48 5.19 11.32
CA PHE A 58 -9.45 5.63 12.71
C PHE A 58 -9.11 7.11 12.82
N LEU A 59 -8.08 7.57 12.10
CA LEU A 59 -7.68 8.97 12.08
C LEU A 59 -8.79 9.87 11.53
N LEU A 60 -9.35 9.52 10.38
CA LEU A 60 -10.42 10.29 9.73
C LEU A 60 -11.68 10.37 10.58
N LYS A 61 -12.02 9.30 11.33
CA LYS A 61 -13.13 9.33 12.28
C LYS A 61 -12.93 10.40 13.35
N LYS A 62 -11.72 10.50 13.92
CA LYS A 62 -11.38 11.54 14.91
C LYS A 62 -11.43 12.94 14.29
N LEU A 63 -10.75 13.13 13.16
CA LEU A 63 -10.68 14.43 12.48
C LEU A 63 -12.05 14.94 12.03
N ARG A 64 -12.94 14.06 11.54
CA ARG A 64 -14.31 14.42 11.16
C ARG A 64 -15.20 14.73 12.36
N THR A 65 -14.89 14.18 13.54
CA THR A 65 -15.61 14.52 14.77
C THR A 65 -15.27 15.95 15.22
N GLU A 66 -13.99 16.31 15.13
CA GLU A 66 -13.50 17.64 15.52
C GLU A 66 -13.80 18.71 14.44
N HIS A 67 -13.74 18.32 13.16
CA HIS A 67 -13.82 19.21 12.01
C HIS A 67 -14.55 18.55 10.82
N PRO A 68 -15.89 18.39 10.88
CA PRO A 68 -16.66 17.59 9.92
C PRO A 68 -16.59 18.07 8.47
N GLY A 69 -16.34 19.37 8.23
CA GLY A 69 -16.30 19.96 6.88
C GLY A 69 -14.90 20.09 6.28
N ARG A 70 -13.84 19.59 6.93
CA ARG A 70 -12.47 19.75 6.43
C ARG A 70 -12.23 18.76 5.27
N PRO A 71 -11.86 19.24 4.05
CA PRO A 71 -11.52 18.35 2.95
C PRO A 71 -10.31 17.48 3.27
N VAL A 72 -10.34 16.24 2.80
CA VAL A 72 -9.28 15.25 2.94
C VAL A 72 -8.72 14.92 1.57
N ILE A 73 -7.43 15.17 1.39
CA ILE A 73 -6.70 14.87 0.15
C ILE A 73 -5.65 13.79 0.46
N GLY A 74 -5.72 12.67 -0.24
CA GLY A 74 -4.79 11.57 -0.13
C GLY A 74 -3.78 11.53 -1.28
N TYR A 75 -2.55 11.12 -1.01
CA TYR A 75 -1.54 10.89 -2.04
C TYR A 75 -0.91 9.52 -1.86
N GLY A 76 -0.73 8.77 -2.95
CA GLY A 76 -0.06 7.47 -2.95
C GLY A 76 0.38 7.04 -4.35
N ASP A 77 1.47 6.29 -4.43
CA ASP A 77 2.09 5.84 -5.67
C ASP A 77 1.78 4.36 -5.99
N SER A 78 1.49 3.57 -4.96
CA SER A 78 1.29 2.13 -5.08
C SER A 78 -0.19 1.79 -5.22
N VAL A 79 -0.52 0.75 -5.97
CA VAL A 79 -1.92 0.27 -6.15
C VAL A 79 -2.53 -0.13 -4.80
N SER A 80 -1.73 -0.68 -3.88
CA SER A 80 -2.15 -1.00 -2.52
C SER A 80 -2.64 0.20 -1.71
N ASP A 81 -2.19 1.41 -2.04
CA ASP A 81 -2.57 2.65 -1.35
C ASP A 81 -4.01 3.04 -1.66
N PHE A 82 -4.58 2.58 -2.78
CA PHE A 82 -5.98 2.84 -3.11
C PHE A 82 -6.93 2.45 -1.97
N SER A 83 -6.56 1.43 -1.19
CA SER A 83 -7.31 0.98 -0.02
C SER A 83 -7.55 2.08 1.03
N TYR A 84 -6.64 3.03 1.24
CA TYR A 84 -6.92 4.18 2.12
C TYR A 84 -7.26 5.44 1.33
N LEU A 85 -6.71 5.62 0.12
CA LEU A 85 -7.03 6.76 -0.73
C LEU A 85 -8.53 6.84 -1.05
N SER A 86 -9.21 5.69 -1.16
CA SER A 86 -10.66 5.62 -1.34
C SER A 86 -11.48 6.17 -0.16
N LEU A 87 -10.85 6.51 0.97
CA LEU A 87 -11.50 7.10 2.14
C LEU A 87 -11.46 8.64 2.11
N CYS A 88 -10.54 9.19 1.31
CA CYS A 88 -10.35 10.62 1.12
C CYS A 88 -11.42 11.17 0.18
N ASP A 89 -11.66 12.48 0.25
CA ASP A 89 -12.61 13.15 -0.65
C ASP A 89 -11.99 13.31 -2.04
N TRP A 90 -10.67 13.53 -2.07
CA TRP A 90 -9.85 13.55 -3.27
C TRP A 90 -8.59 12.70 -3.07
N TRP A 91 -8.08 12.14 -4.16
CA TRP A 91 -6.78 11.48 -4.14
C TRP A 91 -6.00 11.77 -5.41
N GLY A 92 -4.67 11.65 -5.31
CA GLY A 92 -3.76 11.77 -6.43
C GLY A 92 -2.58 10.80 -6.33
N ALA A 93 -1.97 10.54 -7.48
CA ALA A 93 -0.76 9.74 -7.59
C ALA A 93 0.29 10.50 -8.43
N PRO A 94 1.60 10.26 -8.22
CA PRO A 94 2.63 10.79 -9.10
C PRO A 94 2.43 10.32 -10.55
N GLY A 95 2.73 11.20 -11.52
CA GLY A 95 2.56 10.92 -12.95
C GLY A 95 3.42 9.76 -13.48
N ASN A 96 4.46 9.35 -12.74
CA ASN A 96 5.23 8.14 -12.99
C ASN A 96 5.18 7.26 -11.73
N SER A 97 4.18 6.37 -11.66
CA SER A 97 3.95 5.50 -10.50
C SER A 97 3.15 4.26 -10.89
N GLN A 98 3.21 3.22 -10.06
CA GLN A 98 2.46 1.97 -10.25
C GLN A 98 0.95 2.23 -10.41
N MET A 99 0.40 3.19 -9.65
CA MET A 99 -1.00 3.60 -9.76
C MET A 99 -1.29 4.20 -11.14
N THR A 100 -0.44 5.11 -11.61
CA THR A 100 -0.62 5.76 -12.91
C THR A 100 -0.52 4.75 -14.05
N ASP A 101 0.42 3.80 -13.98
CA ASP A 101 0.56 2.72 -14.95
C ASP A 101 -0.68 1.83 -15.03
N LEU A 102 -1.29 1.52 -13.88
CA LEU A 102 -2.55 0.77 -13.80
C LEU A 102 -3.69 1.52 -14.49
N VAL A 103 -3.84 2.82 -14.22
CA VAL A 103 -4.89 3.67 -14.82
C VAL A 103 -4.71 3.77 -16.32
N VAL A 104 -3.49 4.06 -16.80
CA VAL A 104 -3.19 4.12 -18.24
C VAL A 104 -3.53 2.79 -18.92
N SER A 105 -3.13 1.68 -18.32
CA SER A 105 -3.43 0.34 -18.84
C SER A 105 -4.93 0.03 -18.87
N ALA A 106 -5.70 0.52 -17.88
CA ALA A 106 -7.15 0.35 -17.85
C ALA A 106 -7.85 1.13 -18.97
N VAL A 107 -7.50 2.40 -19.14
CA VAL A 107 -8.06 3.26 -20.19
C VAL A 107 -7.73 2.75 -21.59
N ALA A 108 -6.54 2.19 -21.79
CA ALA A 108 -6.14 1.64 -23.09
C ALA A 108 -6.95 0.41 -23.50
N ARG A 109 -7.49 -0.38 -22.55
CA ARG A 109 -8.33 -1.57 -22.83
C ARG A 109 -9.76 -1.24 -23.20
N GLU A 110 -10.20 -0.01 -22.96
CA GLU A 110 -11.55 0.48 -23.27
C GLU A 110 -11.65 1.10 -24.68
N ARG A 111 -10.54 1.10 -25.42
CA ARG A 111 -10.44 1.55 -26.82
C ARG A 111 -10.32 0.36 -27.76
#